data_AF-A0A975MZ36-F1
#
_entry.id   AF-A0A975MZ36-F1
#
_cell.length_a   1.000
_cell.length_b   1.000
_cell.length_c   1.000
_cell.angle_alpha   90.00
_cell.angle_beta   90.00
_cell.angle_gamma   90.00
#
_symmetry.space_group_name_H-M   'P 1'
#
loop_
_entity.id
_entity.type
_entity.pdbx_description
1 polymer ?
#
loop_
_entity_poly.entity_id
_entity_poly.type
_entity_poly.pdbx_seq_one_letter_code
_entity_poly.pdbx_strand_id
1 'polypeptide(L)'
;MGSPARAPARAEKVTLESPKATFAAWRKPAAGLALANRVGTAPFRVYGTVGDRSYRSVMTDTTAPIDAMATEALGLFLAAVDQIRPESWDEPSNLGEWSVRDLVAHATGSATKIVTHIENGEIAPGPSDPADWRYEDPAAQLRELAARLSDALPGADLDAPRASPEGEVPLRRALTFPVADLILHSWDVHRSQGRLVELPEQALAFCRGLVESVPDHLLRRPGAFGPAQPVPENATPTARLLAHLGRSVEPETR
;
A
#
# COMPACT_ATOMS: atom_id res chain seq x y z
N MET A 1 54.12 3.93 -57.76
CA MET A 1 52.71 4.09 -57.35
C MET A 1 52.50 3.25 -56.12
N GLY A 2 52.49 3.89 -54.94
CA GLY A 2 52.31 3.23 -53.66
C GLY A 2 51.26 3.98 -52.85
N SER A 3 50.24 3.27 -52.40
CA SER A 3 49.32 3.69 -51.34
C SER A 3 48.80 2.42 -50.66
N PRO A 4 48.97 2.27 -49.34
CA PRO A 4 48.48 1.09 -48.63
C PRO A 4 46.99 1.26 -48.29
N ALA A 5 46.23 0.19 -48.52
CA ALA A 5 44.83 0.09 -48.12
C ALA A 5 44.72 -0.04 -46.60
N ARG A 6 43.83 0.76 -46.02
CA ARG A 6 43.46 0.82 -44.60
C ARG A 6 42.74 -0.47 -44.18
N ALA A 7 43.18 -1.10 -43.09
CA ALA A 7 42.47 -2.20 -42.44
C ALA A 7 41.13 -1.71 -41.81
N PRO A 8 40.08 -2.55 -41.76
CA PRO A 8 38.85 -2.18 -41.06
C PRO A 8 39.02 -2.30 -39.54
N ALA A 9 38.54 -1.29 -38.81
CA ALA A 9 38.50 -1.27 -37.36
C ALA A 9 37.56 -2.36 -36.83
N ARG A 10 38.04 -3.09 -35.82
CA ARG A 10 37.31 -4.13 -35.08
C ARG A 10 36.21 -3.46 -34.26
N ALA A 11 34.94 -3.76 -34.55
CA ALA A 11 33.83 -3.32 -33.71
C ALA A 11 33.87 -4.09 -32.39
N GLU A 12 34.19 -3.39 -31.31
CA GLU A 12 34.07 -3.88 -29.94
C GLU A 12 32.58 -4.08 -29.63
N LYS A 13 32.18 -5.32 -29.37
CA LYS A 13 30.86 -5.63 -28.83
C LYS A 13 30.83 -5.16 -27.38
N VAL A 14 30.31 -3.95 -27.14
CA VAL A 14 29.87 -3.54 -25.81
C VAL A 14 28.68 -4.42 -25.45
N THR A 15 28.94 -5.43 -24.62
CA THR A 15 27.91 -6.19 -23.93
C THR A 15 27.38 -5.28 -22.83
N LEU A 16 26.23 -4.64 -23.09
CA LEU A 16 25.45 -3.98 -22.05
C LEU A 16 24.83 -5.08 -21.19
N GLU A 17 25.54 -5.50 -20.15
CA GLU A 17 24.92 -6.19 -19.02
C GLU A 17 23.82 -5.27 -18.48
N SER A 18 22.57 -5.72 -18.61
CA SER A 18 21.42 -5.03 -18.04
C SER A 18 21.50 -5.14 -16.53
N PRO A 19 21.58 -4.03 -15.77
CA PRO A 19 21.50 -4.11 -14.32
C PRO A 19 20.11 -4.62 -13.95
N LYS A 20 20.05 -5.70 -13.17
CA LYS A 20 18.83 -6.09 -12.44
C LYS A 20 18.44 -4.92 -11.53
N ALA A 21 17.51 -4.09 -11.99
CA ALA A 21 17.07 -2.93 -11.24
C ALA A 21 16.13 -3.38 -10.11
N THR A 22 16.68 -3.53 -8.91
CA THR A 22 15.91 -3.61 -7.66
C THR A 22 15.33 -2.23 -7.38
N PHE A 23 14.08 -2.00 -7.79
CA PHE A 23 13.36 -0.76 -7.50
C PHE A 23 12.75 -0.82 -6.10
N ALA A 24 13.29 0.02 -5.21
CA ALA A 24 12.87 0.15 -3.83
C ALA A 24 11.49 0.80 -3.70
N ALA A 25 10.44 -0.01 -3.65
CA ALA A 25 9.19 0.35 -2.97
C ALA A 25 9.37 0.07 -1.47
N TRP A 26 8.99 1.02 -0.61
CA TRP A 26 8.95 0.86 0.86
C TRP A 26 10.20 0.22 1.52
N ARG A 27 11.39 0.82 1.38
CA ARG A 27 12.54 0.45 2.25
C ARG A 27 12.32 0.97 3.68
N LYS A 28 12.83 0.21 4.68
CA LYS A 28 13.02 0.63 6.07
C LYS A 28 13.64 2.04 6.12
N PRO A 29 13.16 2.96 6.97
CA PRO A 29 13.91 4.19 7.22
C PRO A 29 15.29 3.82 7.77
N ALA A 30 16.33 4.46 7.23
CA ALA A 30 17.68 4.29 7.77
C ALA A 30 17.70 4.82 9.21
N ALA A 31 18.19 4.01 10.14
CA ALA A 31 18.40 4.43 11.52
C ALA A 31 19.45 5.55 11.58
N GLY A 32 19.05 6.71 12.11
CA GLY A 32 19.95 7.72 12.68
C GLY A 32 20.08 9.04 11.92
N LEU A 33 19.44 10.10 12.45
CA LEU A 33 20.13 11.12 13.24
C LEU A 33 19.07 12.04 13.87
N ALA A 34 19.03 12.10 15.20
CA ALA A 34 18.31 13.15 15.90
C ALA A 34 18.99 14.50 15.59
N LEU A 35 18.32 15.35 14.79
CA LEU A 35 18.60 16.77 14.77
C LEU A 35 17.46 17.51 15.44
N ALA A 36 17.74 17.98 16.65
CA ALA A 36 16.98 19.03 17.28
C ALA A 36 16.94 20.25 16.35
N ASN A 37 15.75 20.76 16.05
CA ASN A 37 15.61 22.18 15.73
C ASN A 37 14.28 22.72 16.25
N ARG A 38 14.44 23.80 17.01
CA ARG A 38 13.41 24.61 17.64
C ARG A 38 12.83 25.61 16.63
N VAL A 39 11.50 25.77 16.73
CA VAL A 39 10.67 26.98 16.53
C VAL A 39 10.57 27.57 15.11
N GLY A 40 9.31 27.65 14.64
CA GLY A 40 8.89 28.53 13.55
C GLY A 40 7.42 28.33 13.19
N THR A 41 6.50 28.86 14.00
CA THR A 41 5.08 29.00 13.64
C THR A 41 4.91 30.06 12.55
N ALA A 42 4.42 29.66 11.37
CA ALA A 42 3.82 30.58 10.41
C ALA A 42 2.69 29.86 9.64
N PRO A 43 1.49 30.45 9.51
CA PRO A 43 0.38 29.82 8.82
C PRO A 43 0.58 29.90 7.30
N PHE A 44 0.44 28.77 6.61
CA PHE A 44 0.42 28.74 5.15
C PHE A 44 -0.96 29.22 4.67
N ARG A 45 -0.98 30.36 3.97
CA ARG A 45 -2.19 30.98 3.41
C ARG A 45 -2.11 30.87 1.90
N VAL A 46 -2.92 29.99 1.31
CA VAL A 46 -3.09 29.93 -0.15
C VAL A 46 -4.26 30.84 -0.52
N TYR A 47 -3.97 31.95 -1.21
CA TYR A 47 -4.97 32.69 -1.98
C TYR A 47 -4.94 32.18 -3.42
N GLY A 48 -6.11 31.79 -3.93
CA GLY A 48 -6.32 31.44 -5.33
C GLY A 48 -7.80 31.19 -5.59
N THR A 49 -8.54 32.23 -5.95
CA THR A 49 -9.91 32.12 -6.45
C THR A 49 -9.87 31.86 -7.95
N VAL A 50 -10.34 30.69 -8.39
CA VAL A 50 -10.78 30.46 -9.77
C VAL A 50 -12.00 29.55 -9.76
N GLY A 51 -13.13 30.11 -10.22
CA GLY A 51 -14.16 29.43 -11.01
C GLY A 51 -14.90 28.27 -10.36
N ASP A 52 -16.13 28.55 -9.92
CA ASP A 52 -17.20 27.58 -9.66
C ASP A 52 -17.23 26.47 -10.72
N ARG A 53 -16.80 25.27 -10.31
CA ARG A 53 -17.11 24.02 -10.99
C ARG A 53 -17.20 22.95 -9.92
N SER A 54 -18.42 22.72 -9.45
CA SER A 54 -18.76 21.60 -8.58
C SER A 54 -18.37 20.29 -9.24
N TYR A 55 -17.24 19.71 -8.83
CA TYR A 55 -16.91 18.33 -9.11
C TYR A 55 -17.74 17.43 -8.18
N ARG A 56 -19.02 17.26 -8.51
CA ARG A 56 -19.74 16.05 -8.08
C ARG A 56 -19.27 14.94 -9.01
N SER A 57 -18.23 14.22 -8.60
CA SER A 57 -18.02 12.87 -9.13
C SER A 57 -19.26 12.06 -8.76
N VAL A 58 -20.03 11.68 -9.77
CA VAL A 58 -21.06 10.65 -9.63
C VAL A 58 -20.28 9.34 -9.51
N MET A 59 -19.81 9.04 -8.30
CA MET A 59 -19.34 7.71 -7.94
C MET A 59 -20.59 6.85 -7.94
N THR A 60 -20.71 5.94 -8.90
CA THR A 60 -21.80 4.98 -8.94
C THR A 60 -21.79 4.19 -7.64
N ASP A 61 -22.95 4.18 -6.98
CA ASP A 61 -23.28 3.52 -5.71
C ASP A 61 -23.14 2.00 -5.83
N THR A 62 -21.89 1.52 -5.91
CA THR A 62 -21.55 0.11 -6.11
C THR A 62 -20.40 -0.33 -5.20
N THR A 63 -19.80 0.59 -4.46
CA THR A 63 -18.82 0.27 -3.41
C THR A 63 -19.56 0.06 -2.10
N ALA A 64 -19.29 -1.07 -1.43
CA ALA A 64 -19.81 -1.31 -0.09
C ALA A 64 -19.51 -0.11 0.85
N PRO A 65 -20.42 0.19 1.78
CA PRO A 65 -20.21 1.19 2.82
C PRO A 65 -18.86 0.99 3.55
N ILE A 66 -18.18 2.10 3.90
CA ILE A 66 -16.81 2.07 4.45
C ILE A 66 -16.69 1.28 5.76
N ASP A 67 -17.75 1.25 6.56
CA ASP A 67 -17.90 0.46 7.78
C ASP A 67 -17.91 -1.05 7.48
N ALA A 68 -18.71 -1.49 6.51
CA ALA A 68 -18.69 -2.87 6.03
C ALA A 68 -17.31 -3.23 5.46
N MET A 69 -16.71 -2.33 4.67
CA MET A 69 -15.40 -2.54 4.06
C MET A 69 -14.27 -2.60 5.10
N ALA A 70 -14.35 -1.84 6.19
CA ALA A 70 -13.38 -1.92 7.28
C ALA A 70 -13.41 -3.30 7.97
N THR A 71 -14.61 -3.85 8.19
CA THR A 71 -14.78 -5.20 8.74
C THR A 71 -14.27 -6.27 7.77
N GLU A 72 -14.61 -6.14 6.48
CA GLU A 72 -14.18 -7.08 5.44
C GLU A 72 -12.64 -7.07 5.27
N ALA A 73 -12.02 -5.88 5.24
CA ALA A 73 -10.57 -5.73 5.11
C ALA A 73 -9.82 -6.44 6.23
N LEU A 74 -10.27 -6.27 7.48
CA LEU A 74 -9.65 -6.90 8.64
C LEU A 74 -9.83 -8.43 8.62
N GLY A 75 -11.01 -8.89 8.21
CA GLY A 75 -11.29 -10.32 8.02
C GLY A 75 -10.42 -10.97 6.94
N LEU A 76 -10.26 -10.30 5.78
CA LEU A 76 -9.40 -10.77 4.69
C LEU A 76 -7.95 -10.88 5.13
N PHE A 77 -7.43 -9.86 5.83
CA PHE A 77 -6.06 -9.86 6.28
C PHE A 77 -5.80 -10.91 7.37
N LEU A 78 -6.69 -11.03 8.36
CA LEU A 78 -6.60 -12.07 9.39
C LEU A 78 -6.62 -13.48 8.75
N ALA A 79 -7.51 -13.72 7.80
CA ALA A 79 -7.58 -15.01 7.10
C ALA A 79 -6.31 -15.32 6.29
N ALA A 80 -5.66 -14.30 5.72
CA ALA A 80 -4.39 -14.46 5.03
C ALA A 80 -3.26 -14.81 6.02
N VAL A 81 -3.20 -14.12 7.16
CA VAL A 81 -2.20 -14.35 8.23
C VAL A 81 -2.34 -15.73 8.85
N ASP A 82 -3.57 -16.21 9.09
CA ASP A 82 -3.84 -17.55 9.64
C ASP A 82 -3.38 -18.70 8.72
N GLN A 83 -3.14 -18.41 7.45
CA GLN A 83 -2.64 -19.38 6.47
C GLN A 83 -1.12 -19.30 6.25
N ILE A 84 -0.41 -18.43 6.99
CA ILE A 84 1.05 -18.36 6.91
C ILE A 84 1.64 -19.63 7.51
N ARG A 85 2.49 -20.31 6.73
CA ARG A 85 3.21 -21.48 7.24
C ARG A 85 4.26 -21.02 8.27
N PRO A 86 4.45 -21.72 9.40
CA PRO A 86 5.42 -21.31 10.43
C PRO A 86 6.83 -21.04 9.90
N GLU A 87 7.29 -21.79 8.90
CA GLU A 87 8.60 -21.66 8.28
C GLU A 87 8.71 -20.49 7.28
N SER A 88 7.60 -19.88 6.85
CA SER A 88 7.60 -18.83 5.81
C SER A 88 7.70 -17.40 6.36
N TRP A 89 7.70 -17.20 7.68
CA TRP A 89 7.67 -15.86 8.28
C TRP A 89 8.89 -15.01 7.94
N ASP A 90 10.07 -15.62 7.88
CA ASP A 90 11.33 -14.91 7.63
C ASP A 90 11.79 -15.02 6.17
N GLU A 91 11.01 -15.68 5.31
CA GLU A 91 11.21 -15.70 3.86
C GLU A 91 10.88 -14.34 3.23
N PRO A 92 11.43 -14.03 2.05
CA PRO A 92 11.06 -12.83 1.30
C PRO A 92 9.56 -12.77 1.03
N SER A 93 8.99 -11.58 1.18
CA SER A 93 7.65 -11.26 0.70
C SER A 93 7.69 -10.88 -0.78
N ASN A 94 6.52 -10.65 -1.38
CA ASN A 94 6.39 -10.08 -2.71
C ASN A 94 6.61 -8.53 -2.75
N LEU A 95 7.06 -7.91 -1.65
CA LEU A 95 7.28 -6.46 -1.51
C LEU A 95 8.76 -6.12 -1.32
N GLY A 96 9.58 -6.44 -2.32
CA GLY A 96 10.99 -6.06 -2.35
C GLY A 96 11.79 -6.70 -1.21
N GLU A 97 12.40 -5.89 -0.35
CA GLU A 97 13.32 -6.35 0.70
C GLU A 97 12.60 -6.79 1.99
N TRP A 98 11.27 -6.75 2.03
CA TRP A 98 10.51 -7.13 3.21
C TRP A 98 10.40 -8.64 3.33
N SER A 99 10.59 -9.15 4.54
CA SER A 99 10.14 -10.50 4.89
C SER A 99 8.60 -10.55 4.98
N VAL A 100 8.01 -11.76 4.97
CA VAL A 100 6.59 -11.93 5.29
C VAL A 100 6.25 -11.31 6.65
N ARG A 101 7.15 -11.42 7.63
CA ARG A 101 7.00 -10.80 8.96
C ARG A 101 6.99 -9.27 8.90
N ASP A 102 7.82 -8.64 8.06
CA ASP A 102 7.79 -7.19 7.85
C ASP A 102 6.46 -6.73 7.24
N LEU A 103 5.99 -7.44 6.21
CA LEU A 103 4.70 -7.19 5.56
C LEU A 103 3.55 -7.29 6.57
N VAL A 104 3.50 -8.35 7.37
CA VAL A 104 2.42 -8.55 8.34
C VAL A 104 2.45 -7.46 9.43
N ALA A 105 3.64 -7.10 9.91
CA ALA A 105 3.78 -6.03 10.90
C ALA A 105 3.26 -4.69 10.34
N HIS A 106 3.68 -4.30 9.13
CA HIS A 106 3.21 -3.09 8.46
C HIS A 106 1.67 -3.02 8.40
N ALA A 107 1.07 -4.08 7.84
CA ALA A 107 -0.38 -4.15 7.67
C ALA A 107 -1.13 -4.24 9.01
N THR A 108 -0.54 -4.83 10.06
CA THR A 108 -1.08 -4.76 11.43
C THR A 108 -1.14 -3.33 11.95
N GLY A 109 -0.16 -2.48 11.60
CA GLY A 109 -0.23 -1.05 11.87
C GLY A 109 -1.39 -0.36 11.14
N SER A 110 -1.65 -0.73 9.88
CA SER A 110 -2.83 -0.23 9.14
C SER A 110 -4.14 -0.69 9.76
N ALA A 111 -4.25 -1.96 10.16
CA ALA A 111 -5.38 -2.47 10.94
C ALA A 111 -5.59 -1.71 12.25
N THR A 112 -4.50 -1.41 12.97
CA THR A 112 -4.57 -0.62 14.20
C THR A 112 -5.09 0.80 13.92
N LYS A 113 -4.63 1.45 12.85
CA LYS A 113 -5.12 2.79 12.46
C LYS A 113 -6.61 2.80 12.15
N ILE A 114 -7.15 1.76 11.52
CA ILE A 114 -8.60 1.62 11.28
C ILE A 114 -9.35 1.66 12.61
N VAL A 115 -8.96 0.80 13.56
CA VAL A 115 -9.61 0.68 14.87
C VAL A 115 -9.47 1.98 15.66
N THR A 116 -8.27 2.56 15.72
CA THR A 116 -8.02 3.80 16.46
C THR A 116 -8.81 4.98 15.88
N HIS A 117 -8.97 5.06 14.54
CA HIS A 117 -9.82 6.08 13.93
C HIS A 117 -11.28 5.95 14.38
N ILE A 118 -11.81 4.73 14.41
CA ILE A 118 -13.19 4.45 14.81
C ILE A 118 -13.41 4.81 16.28
N GLU A 119 -12.47 4.45 17.14
CA GLU A 119 -12.48 4.77 18.58
C GLU A 119 -12.13 6.24 18.90
N ASN A 120 -11.87 7.06 17.87
CA ASN A 120 -11.47 8.48 18.02
C ASN A 120 -10.18 8.66 18.87
N GLY A 121 -9.25 7.72 18.76
CA GLY A 121 -7.93 7.82 19.39
C GLY A 121 -6.91 8.56 18.53
N GLU A 122 -5.74 8.82 19.11
CA GLU A 122 -4.64 9.50 18.44
C GLU A 122 -3.86 8.54 17.52
N ILE A 123 -3.50 9.04 16.33
CA ILE A 123 -2.79 8.26 15.30
C ILE A 123 -1.49 8.93 14.96
N ALA A 124 -0.40 8.15 14.98
CA ALA A 124 0.89 8.60 14.49
C ALA A 124 0.80 8.93 12.98
N PRO A 125 1.31 10.10 12.55
CA PRO A 125 1.26 10.49 11.15
C PRO A 125 2.16 9.60 10.29
N GLY A 126 1.77 9.47 9.02
CA GLY A 126 2.56 8.73 8.03
C GLY A 126 2.26 7.23 8.00
N PRO A 127 3.05 6.48 7.22
CA PRO A 127 2.87 5.04 7.08
C PRO A 127 3.28 4.27 8.32
N SER A 128 2.83 3.02 8.42
CA SER A 128 3.17 2.14 9.54
C SER A 128 4.58 1.58 9.35
N ASP A 129 5.52 1.84 10.25
CA ASP A 129 6.84 1.20 10.16
C ASP A 129 6.74 -0.25 10.67
N PRO A 130 7.13 -1.28 9.89
CA PRO A 130 7.15 -2.65 10.36
C PRO A 130 7.83 -2.84 11.73
N ALA A 131 8.83 -2.03 12.08
CA ALA A 131 9.55 -2.13 13.34
C ALA A 131 8.66 -1.87 14.58
N ASP A 132 7.63 -1.04 14.44
CA ASP A 132 6.76 -0.62 15.55
C ASP A 132 5.61 -1.60 15.81
N TRP A 133 5.34 -2.51 14.87
CA TRP A 133 4.13 -3.35 14.85
C TRP A 133 4.45 -4.85 14.81
N ARG A 134 5.59 -5.24 15.38
CA ARG A 134 5.98 -6.66 15.50
C ARG A 134 5.36 -7.27 16.75
N TYR A 135 4.62 -8.34 16.54
CA TYR A 135 4.01 -9.15 17.60
C TYR A 135 4.55 -10.58 17.52
N GLU A 136 4.63 -11.24 18.68
CA GLU A 136 4.95 -12.68 18.76
C GLU A 136 3.83 -13.51 18.11
N ASP A 137 2.57 -13.14 18.38
CA ASP A 137 1.38 -13.71 17.74
C ASP A 137 0.57 -12.60 17.03
N PRO A 138 0.90 -12.28 15.76
CA PRO A 138 0.16 -11.30 14.98
C PRO A 138 -1.31 -11.68 14.78
N ALA A 139 -1.64 -12.98 14.72
CA ALA A 139 -3.01 -13.42 14.52
C ALA A 139 -3.88 -13.14 15.76
N ALA A 140 -3.35 -13.37 16.98
CA ALA A 140 -4.02 -12.98 18.21
C ALA A 140 -4.25 -11.46 18.28
N GLN A 141 -3.24 -10.66 17.90
CA GLN A 141 -3.38 -9.20 17.86
C GLN A 141 -4.47 -8.75 16.88
N LEU A 142 -4.53 -9.36 15.69
CA LEU A 142 -5.57 -9.04 14.69
C LEU A 142 -6.97 -9.45 15.15
N ARG A 143 -7.11 -10.57 15.87
CA ARG A 143 -8.40 -10.98 16.47
C ARG A 143 -8.87 -9.98 17.52
N GLU A 144 -7.97 -9.46 18.34
CA GLU A 144 -8.28 -8.42 19.32
C GLU A 144 -8.74 -7.12 18.62
N LEU A 145 -8.02 -6.71 17.56
CA LEU A 145 -8.44 -5.56 16.74
C LEU A 145 -9.82 -5.79 16.11
N ALA A 146 -10.12 -7.01 15.66
CA ALA A 146 -11.42 -7.34 15.08
C ALA A 146 -12.55 -7.28 16.11
N ALA A 147 -12.30 -7.75 17.34
CA ALA A 147 -13.25 -7.63 18.45
C ALA A 147 -13.55 -6.17 18.77
N ARG A 148 -12.50 -5.33 18.90
CA ARG A 148 -12.65 -3.89 19.15
C ARG A 148 -13.37 -3.17 18.01
N LEU A 149 -13.04 -3.50 16.76
CA LEU A 149 -13.75 -2.98 15.59
C LEU A 149 -15.24 -3.29 15.68
N SER A 150 -15.59 -4.55 15.96
CA SER A 150 -16.98 -4.99 16.06
C SER A 150 -17.75 -4.32 17.19
N ASP A 151 -17.09 -3.96 18.29
CA ASP A 151 -17.70 -3.28 19.43
C ASP A 151 -17.92 -1.78 19.14
N ALA A 152 -16.92 -1.10 18.57
CA ALA A 152 -16.94 0.35 18.40
C ALA A 152 -17.71 0.82 17.15
N LEU A 153 -17.66 0.04 16.06
CA LEU A 153 -18.20 0.46 14.76
C LEU A 153 -19.71 0.78 14.75
N PRO A 154 -20.60 0.02 15.43
CA PRO A 154 -22.03 0.33 15.47
C PRO A 154 -22.37 1.70 16.08
N GLY A 155 -21.50 2.23 16.95
CA GLY A 155 -21.66 3.53 17.58
C GLY A 155 -20.90 4.67 16.89
N ALA A 156 -20.17 4.39 15.81
CA ALA A 156 -19.29 5.36 15.17
C ALA A 156 -20.07 6.36 14.30
N ASP A 157 -19.88 7.65 14.56
CA ASP A 157 -20.30 8.71 13.63
C ASP A 157 -19.30 8.82 12.48
N LEU A 158 -19.70 8.33 11.30
CA LEU A 158 -18.86 8.32 10.10
C LEU A 158 -18.61 9.71 9.50
N ASP A 159 -19.37 10.73 9.91
CA ASP A 159 -19.17 12.13 9.51
C ASP A 159 -18.34 12.94 10.51
N ALA A 160 -18.08 12.38 11.70
CA ALA A 160 -17.30 13.05 12.72
C ALA A 160 -15.88 13.38 12.21
N PRO A 161 -15.33 14.54 12.58
CA PRO A 161 -14.02 14.98 12.13
C PRO A 161 -12.90 14.07 12.66
N ARG A 162 -11.89 13.83 11.82
CA ARG A 162 -10.67 13.09 12.13
C ARG A 162 -9.46 13.81 11.53
N ALA A 163 -8.36 13.82 12.28
CA ALA A 163 -7.09 14.28 11.76
C ALA A 163 -6.59 13.35 10.65
N SER A 164 -6.10 13.93 9.55
CA SER A 164 -5.48 13.21 8.43
C SER A 164 -4.34 14.04 7.82
N PRO A 165 -3.50 13.44 6.96
CA PRO A 165 -2.50 14.20 6.20
C PRO A 165 -3.09 15.31 5.31
N GLU A 166 -4.38 15.21 4.94
CA GLU A 166 -5.12 16.20 4.14
C GLU A 166 -5.75 17.31 5.02
N GLY A 167 -5.55 17.26 6.35
CA GLY A 167 -6.23 18.11 7.33
C GLY A 167 -7.36 17.36 8.03
N GLU A 168 -8.28 18.10 8.64
CA GLU A 168 -9.47 17.51 9.27
C GLU A 168 -10.46 17.05 8.21
N VAL A 169 -10.80 15.75 8.23
CA VAL A 169 -11.71 15.11 7.27
C VAL A 169 -12.72 14.23 7.99
N PRO A 170 -13.89 13.93 7.40
CA PRO A 170 -14.83 12.96 7.97
C PRO A 170 -14.19 11.58 8.21
N LEU A 171 -14.60 10.86 9.26
CA LEU A 171 -14.10 9.51 9.58
C LEU A 171 -14.14 8.57 8.37
N ARG A 172 -15.22 8.58 7.59
CA ARG A 172 -15.33 7.79 6.34
C ARG A 172 -14.18 8.03 5.35
N ARG A 173 -13.69 9.28 5.28
CA ARG A 173 -12.57 9.66 4.40
C ARG A 173 -11.24 9.23 5.01
N ALA A 174 -11.07 9.41 6.32
CA ALA A 174 -9.87 8.99 7.03
C ALA A 174 -9.63 7.47 6.95
N LEU A 175 -10.70 6.67 6.94
CA LEU A 175 -10.63 5.21 6.82
C LEU A 175 -10.26 4.73 5.41
N THR A 176 -10.42 5.55 4.36
CA THR A 176 -10.34 5.06 2.98
C THR A 176 -8.97 4.44 2.65
N PHE A 177 -7.88 5.14 2.99
CA PHE A 177 -6.52 4.65 2.75
C PHE A 177 -6.15 3.42 3.59
N PRO A 178 -6.25 3.43 4.94
CA PRO A 178 -5.83 2.28 5.74
C PRO A 178 -6.67 1.02 5.47
N VAL A 179 -7.95 1.16 5.11
CA VAL A 179 -8.79 0.03 4.67
C VAL A 179 -8.29 -0.54 3.34
N ALA A 180 -8.02 0.32 2.34
CA ALA A 180 -7.52 -0.15 1.05
C ALA A 180 -6.14 -0.79 1.16
N ASP A 181 -5.27 -0.22 1.99
CA ASP A 181 -3.94 -0.74 2.28
C ASP A 181 -4.00 -2.15 2.86
N LEU A 182 -4.87 -2.37 3.84
CA LEU A 182 -5.07 -3.67 4.47
C LEU A 182 -5.59 -4.74 3.49
N ILE A 183 -6.52 -4.38 2.60
CA ILE A 183 -7.03 -5.25 1.53
C ILE A 183 -5.92 -5.63 0.54
N LEU A 184 -5.14 -4.65 0.08
CA LEU A 184 -4.04 -4.92 -0.85
C LEU A 184 -3.00 -5.84 -0.21
N HIS A 185 -2.71 -5.64 1.08
CA HIS A 185 -1.74 -6.44 1.80
C HIS A 185 -2.23 -7.84 2.17
N SER A 186 -3.55 -8.10 2.24
CA SER A 186 -4.04 -9.48 2.34
C SER A 186 -3.69 -10.28 1.08
N TRP A 187 -3.74 -9.65 -0.10
CA TRP A 187 -3.26 -10.29 -1.34
C TRP A 187 -1.75 -10.50 -1.32
N ASP A 188 -0.97 -9.51 -0.86
CA ASP A 188 0.49 -9.61 -0.76
C ASP A 188 0.93 -10.80 0.13
N VAL A 189 0.23 -11.06 1.23
CA VAL A 189 0.49 -12.23 2.11
C VAL A 189 0.24 -13.54 1.37
N HIS A 190 -0.90 -13.67 0.69
CA HIS A 190 -1.19 -14.85 -0.13
C HIS A 190 -0.15 -15.06 -1.23
N ARG A 191 0.25 -13.98 -1.90
CA ARG A 191 1.20 -14.02 -3.00
C ARG A 191 2.59 -14.42 -2.54
N SER A 192 3.03 -13.93 -1.38
CA SER A 192 4.31 -14.29 -0.76
C SER A 192 4.42 -15.79 -0.43
N GLN A 193 3.29 -16.49 -0.37
CA GLN A 193 3.24 -17.95 -0.21
C GLN A 193 3.03 -18.72 -1.52
N GLY A 194 3.16 -18.04 -2.66
CA GLY A 194 2.95 -18.62 -4.00
C GLY A 194 1.48 -18.88 -4.34
N ARG A 195 0.52 -18.40 -3.53
CA ARG A 195 -0.91 -18.57 -3.81
C ARG A 195 -1.39 -17.49 -4.78
N LEU A 196 -2.24 -17.89 -5.72
CA LEU A 196 -2.98 -16.99 -6.60
C LEU A 196 -4.40 -16.87 -6.06
N VAL A 197 -4.79 -15.66 -5.64
CA VAL A 197 -6.11 -15.37 -5.10
C VAL A 197 -6.70 -14.14 -5.78
N GLU A 198 -8.02 -14.13 -5.93
CA GLU A 198 -8.77 -12.94 -6.30
C GLU A 198 -9.29 -12.24 -5.05
N LEU A 199 -9.23 -10.91 -5.03
CA LEU A 199 -9.94 -10.12 -4.04
C LEU A 199 -11.45 -10.23 -4.30
N PRO A 200 -12.29 -10.20 -3.25
CA PRO A 200 -13.73 -10.06 -3.41
C PRO A 200 -14.07 -8.86 -4.29
N GLU A 201 -15.12 -8.98 -5.11
CA GLU A 201 -15.48 -7.97 -6.12
C GLU A 201 -15.62 -6.56 -5.51
N GLN A 202 -16.24 -6.47 -4.34
CA GLN A 202 -16.45 -5.22 -3.60
C GLN A 202 -15.13 -4.63 -3.10
N ALA A 203 -14.28 -5.43 -2.47
CA ALA A 203 -12.94 -5.02 -2.02
C ALA A 203 -12.07 -4.56 -3.20
N LEU A 204 -12.12 -5.28 -4.32
CA LEU A 204 -11.41 -4.91 -5.54
C LEU A 204 -11.92 -3.58 -6.13
N ALA A 205 -13.24 -3.40 -6.22
CA ALA A 205 -13.86 -2.17 -6.70
C ALA A 205 -13.50 -0.96 -5.81
N PHE A 206 -13.51 -1.16 -4.50
CA PHE A 206 -13.10 -0.15 -3.52
C PHE A 206 -11.65 0.29 -3.71
N CYS A 207 -10.70 -0.67 -3.77
CA CYS A 207 -9.29 -0.35 -4.00
C CYS A 207 -9.07 0.32 -5.37
N ARG A 208 -9.76 -0.13 -6.42
CA ARG A 208 -9.69 0.47 -7.76
C ARG A 208 -10.16 1.93 -7.73
N GLY A 209 -11.31 2.20 -7.12
CA GLY A 209 -11.86 3.55 -7.00
C GLY A 209 -10.92 4.50 -6.27
N LEU A 210 -10.27 4.04 -5.19
CA LEU A 210 -9.22 4.83 -4.53
C LEU A 210 -8.06 5.12 -5.47
N VAL A 211 -7.51 4.09 -6.14
CA VAL A 211 -6.35 4.25 -7.02
C VAL A 211 -6.64 5.19 -8.19
N GLU A 212 -7.81 5.08 -8.82
CA GLU A 212 -8.22 5.97 -9.91
C GLU A 212 -8.45 7.42 -9.44
N SER A 213 -8.78 7.63 -8.16
CA SER A 213 -8.95 8.97 -7.59
C SER A 213 -7.63 9.70 -7.27
N VAL A 214 -6.51 8.97 -7.19
CA VAL A 214 -5.21 9.54 -6.85
C VAL A 214 -4.41 9.81 -8.13
N PRO A 215 -3.95 11.06 -8.37
CA PRO A 215 -3.09 11.37 -9.51
C PRO A 215 -1.85 10.46 -9.58
N ASP A 216 -1.50 9.97 -10.77
CA ASP A 216 -0.42 8.99 -10.93
C ASP A 216 0.92 9.46 -10.34
N HIS A 217 1.29 10.73 -10.51
CA HIS A 217 2.52 11.27 -9.91
C HIS A 217 2.56 11.21 -8.37
N LEU A 218 1.40 11.21 -7.69
CA LEU A 218 1.31 10.98 -6.24
C LEU A 218 1.33 9.49 -5.89
N LEU A 219 0.77 8.62 -6.74
CA LEU A 219 0.90 7.17 -6.59
C LEU A 219 2.36 6.71 -6.69
N ARG A 220 3.17 7.36 -7.55
CA ARG A 220 4.58 7.02 -7.80
C ARG A 220 5.60 7.80 -6.96
N ARG A 221 5.17 8.62 -6.01
CA ARG A 221 6.11 9.38 -5.17
C ARG A 221 6.98 8.44 -4.34
N PRO A 222 8.20 8.85 -3.94
CA PRO A 222 9.04 8.04 -3.05
C PRO A 222 8.29 7.63 -1.78
N GLY A 223 8.36 6.33 -1.45
CA GLY A 223 7.65 5.77 -0.29
C GLY A 223 6.15 5.51 -0.51
N ALA A 224 5.65 5.55 -1.74
CA ALA A 224 4.31 5.08 -2.11
C ALA A 224 4.41 3.84 -3.03
N PHE A 225 3.58 3.72 -4.06
CA PHE A 225 3.58 2.56 -4.95
C PHE A 225 4.72 2.63 -5.99
N GLY A 226 5.26 1.45 -6.32
CA GLY A 226 6.25 1.32 -7.38
C GLY A 226 5.69 1.63 -8.78
N PRO A 227 6.55 1.68 -9.81
CA PRO A 227 6.09 1.76 -11.20
C PRO A 227 5.26 0.54 -11.56
N ALA A 228 4.27 0.72 -12.44
CA ALA A 228 3.45 -0.38 -12.94
C ALA A 228 4.33 -1.51 -13.53
N GLN A 229 4.01 -2.74 -13.18
CA GLN A 229 4.68 -3.94 -13.68
C GLN A 229 3.97 -4.49 -14.92
N PRO A 230 4.69 -5.26 -15.77
CA PRO A 230 4.07 -6.01 -16.86
C PRO A 230 2.96 -6.93 -16.35
N VAL A 231 1.92 -7.09 -17.16
CA VAL A 231 0.77 -7.92 -16.83
C VAL A 231 0.46 -8.87 -17.99
N PRO A 232 0.30 -10.19 -17.74
CA PRO A 232 -0.11 -11.13 -18.77
C PRO A 232 -1.46 -10.75 -19.40
N GLU A 233 -1.66 -11.07 -20.68
CA GLU A 233 -2.92 -10.77 -21.38
C GLU A 233 -4.14 -11.42 -20.72
N ASN A 234 -3.95 -12.59 -20.09
CA ASN A 234 -4.98 -13.33 -19.37
C ASN A 234 -5.00 -13.05 -17.86
N ALA A 235 -4.31 -12.00 -17.39
CA ALA A 235 -4.29 -11.66 -15.97
C ALA A 235 -5.68 -11.30 -15.47
N THR A 236 -5.93 -11.73 -14.24
CA THR A 236 -7.18 -11.47 -13.52
C THR A 236 -7.35 -10.00 -13.17
N PRO A 237 -8.58 -9.55 -12.84
CA PRO A 237 -8.83 -8.18 -12.41
C PRO A 237 -8.00 -7.75 -11.20
N THR A 238 -7.78 -8.64 -10.22
CA THR A 238 -6.91 -8.38 -9.07
C THR A 238 -5.45 -8.23 -9.50
N ALA A 239 -4.93 -9.17 -10.28
CA ALA A 239 -3.54 -9.10 -10.76
C ALA A 239 -3.27 -7.81 -11.56
N ARG A 240 -4.21 -7.35 -12.39
CA ARG A 240 -4.07 -6.09 -13.12
C ARG A 240 -3.95 -4.88 -12.19
N LEU A 241 -4.77 -4.81 -11.14
CA LEU A 241 -4.68 -3.73 -10.15
C LEU A 241 -3.34 -3.77 -9.41
N LEU A 242 -2.94 -4.95 -8.91
CA LEU A 242 -1.72 -5.13 -8.13
C LEU A 242 -0.47 -4.86 -8.98
N ALA A 243 -0.45 -5.29 -10.25
CA ALA A 243 0.60 -4.95 -11.22
C ALA A 243 0.68 -3.43 -11.46
N HIS A 244 -0.46 -2.76 -11.62
CA HIS A 244 -0.49 -1.29 -11.72
C HIS A 244 0.06 -0.60 -10.46
N LEU A 245 -0.05 -1.23 -9.29
CA LEU A 245 0.51 -0.78 -8.02
C LEU A 245 1.93 -1.29 -7.75
N GLY A 246 2.60 -1.82 -8.78
CA GLY A 246 4.01 -2.19 -8.74
C GLY A 246 4.33 -3.59 -8.23
N ARG A 247 3.33 -4.45 -8.01
CA ARG A 247 3.57 -5.84 -7.61
C ARG A 247 3.93 -6.71 -8.82
N SER A 248 4.84 -7.65 -8.61
CA SER A 248 5.04 -8.74 -9.56
C SER A 248 3.85 -9.71 -9.50
N VAL A 249 3.27 -10.01 -10.66
CA VAL A 249 2.11 -10.92 -10.80
C VAL A 249 2.42 -12.16 -11.63
N GLU A 250 3.59 -12.23 -12.24
CA GLU A 250 4.05 -13.44 -12.90
C GLU A 250 4.50 -14.47 -11.85
N PRO A 251 4.24 -15.77 -12.06
CA PRO A 251 4.83 -16.82 -11.24
C PRO A 251 6.36 -16.66 -11.24
N GLU A 252 6.97 -16.62 -10.06
CA GLU A 252 8.43 -16.72 -9.99
C GLU A 252 8.81 -18.10 -10.52
N THR A 253 9.45 -18.13 -11.68
CA THR A 253 10.06 -19.35 -12.22
C THR A 253 11.22 -19.72 -11.30
N ARG A 254 10.97 -20.64 -10.37
CA ARG A 254 12.00 -21.17 -9.47
C ARG A 254 12.77 -22.31 -10.11
#